data_AF-A0A3M1A9B1-F1
#
_entry.id   AF-A0A3M1A9B1-F1
#
_cell.length_a   1.000
_cell.length_b   1.000
_cell.length_c   1.000
_cell.angle_alpha   90.00
_cell.angle_beta   90.00
_cell.angle_gamma   90.00
#
_symmetry.space_group_name_H-M   'P 1'
#
loop_
_entity.id
_entity.type
_entity.pdbx_description
1 polymer ?
#
loop_
_entity_poly.entity_id
_entity_poly.type
_entity_poly.pdbx_seq_one_letter_code
_entity_poly.pdbx_strand_id
1 'polypeptide(L)'
;MPKKGSRNSSGRGLRDLKVRVKTARGRKLSSTRWLERQLNDPYVRRAKAEGYRGRAAFKLIELDGRFHFLRPGARVVDLGCAPGGWLQVAVARVNALGEKKGRPVGRVLGIDLQEVEPVPGAEIHQLDFLSEGADEKVKGWLGGRADVVMSD
;
A
#
# COMPACT_ATOMS: atom_id res chain seq x y z
N MET A 1 -18.41 -15.79 -56.88
CA MET A 1 -17.99 -15.00 -55.70
C MET A 1 -18.61 -15.62 -54.44
N PRO A 2 -17.83 -16.18 -53.50
CA PRO A 2 -18.39 -16.79 -52.29
C PRO A 2 -18.49 -15.80 -51.12
N LYS A 3 -19.61 -15.84 -50.40
CA LYS A 3 -19.93 -15.03 -49.20
C LYS A 3 -19.00 -15.41 -48.04
N LYS A 4 -18.28 -14.44 -47.47
CA LYS A 4 -17.55 -14.60 -46.20
C LYS A 4 -18.54 -14.51 -45.03
N GLY A 5 -18.68 -15.62 -44.29
CA GLY A 5 -19.45 -15.68 -43.06
C GLY A 5 -18.85 -14.79 -41.96
N SER A 6 -19.72 -14.01 -41.32
CA SER A 6 -19.46 -13.29 -40.08
C SER A 6 -19.12 -14.30 -38.97
N ARG A 7 -17.93 -14.19 -38.37
CA ARG A 7 -17.59 -14.91 -37.14
C ARG A 7 -18.03 -14.08 -35.94
N ASN A 8 -19.05 -14.57 -35.25
CA ASN A 8 -19.41 -14.11 -33.90
C ASN A 8 -18.21 -14.26 -32.96
N SER A 9 -17.59 -13.14 -32.55
CA SER A 9 -16.66 -13.10 -31.42
C SER A 9 -17.46 -13.16 -30.12
N SER A 10 -17.93 -14.36 -29.76
CA SER A 10 -18.54 -14.59 -28.44
C SER A 10 -17.50 -14.32 -27.35
N GLY A 11 -17.85 -13.46 -26.39
CA GLY A 11 -16.99 -12.94 -25.32
C GLY A 11 -16.38 -14.00 -24.41
N ARG A 12 -15.34 -14.68 -24.90
CA ARG A 12 -14.56 -15.71 -24.20
C ARG A 12 -13.23 -15.19 -23.65
N GLY A 13 -12.96 -13.90 -23.72
CA GLY A 13 -11.66 -13.31 -23.33
C GLY A 13 -11.51 -12.90 -21.87
N LEU A 14 -12.57 -12.93 -21.07
CA LEU A 14 -12.60 -12.37 -19.70
C LEU A 14 -12.97 -13.40 -18.63
N ARG A 15 -12.80 -14.71 -18.91
CA ARG A 15 -12.78 -15.68 -17.80
C ARG A 15 -11.47 -15.50 -17.07
N ASP A 16 -11.56 -14.71 -16.02
CA ASP A 16 -10.54 -14.45 -15.04
C ASP A 16 -9.84 -15.77 -14.67
N LEU A 17 -8.61 -15.96 -15.16
CA LEU A 17 -7.88 -17.21 -15.01
C LEU A 17 -7.53 -17.34 -13.53
N LYS A 18 -8.32 -18.12 -12.80
CA LYS A 18 -8.04 -18.48 -11.41
C LYS A 18 -6.64 -19.11 -11.35
N VAL A 19 -5.69 -18.41 -10.76
CA VAL A 19 -4.30 -18.84 -10.63
C VAL A 19 -4.22 -19.90 -9.55
N ARG A 20 -3.71 -21.08 -9.90
CA ARG A 20 -3.45 -22.16 -8.94
C ARG A 20 -2.03 -22.06 -8.38
N VAL A 21 -1.84 -22.55 -7.16
CA VAL A 21 -0.50 -22.62 -6.54
C VAL A 21 0.32 -23.72 -7.23
N LYS A 22 1.33 -23.32 -8.00
CA LYS A 22 2.23 -24.26 -8.71
C LYS A 22 3.08 -25.13 -7.77
N THR A 23 3.25 -24.69 -6.52
CA THR A 23 4.09 -25.33 -5.50
C THR A 23 3.27 -26.05 -4.42
N ALA A 24 2.06 -26.50 -4.74
CA ALA A 24 1.16 -27.13 -3.75
C ALA A 24 1.71 -28.44 -3.14
N ARG A 25 2.60 -29.16 -3.86
CA ARG A 25 3.19 -30.42 -3.39
C ARG A 25 4.02 -30.19 -2.13
N GLY A 26 3.71 -30.93 -1.06
CA GLY A 26 4.38 -30.82 0.24
C GLY A 26 3.81 -29.76 1.20
N ARG A 27 2.83 -28.95 0.77
CA ARG A 27 2.15 -27.97 1.63
C ARG A 27 0.88 -28.57 2.25
N LYS A 28 0.53 -28.13 3.47
CA LYS A 28 -0.78 -28.41 4.07
C LYS A 28 -1.89 -27.83 3.19
N LEU A 29 -3.03 -28.53 3.09
CA LEU A 29 -4.17 -28.09 2.29
C LEU A 29 -4.66 -26.67 2.66
N SER A 30 -4.65 -26.34 3.95
CA SER A 30 -4.98 -24.99 4.45
C SER A 30 -4.02 -23.92 3.93
N SER A 31 -2.72 -24.22 3.89
CA SER A 31 -1.68 -23.33 3.35
C SER A 31 -1.87 -23.12 1.84
N THR A 32 -2.11 -24.20 1.09
CA THR A 32 -2.40 -24.11 -0.36
C THR A 32 -3.64 -23.26 -0.63
N ARG A 33 -4.73 -23.46 0.13
CA ARG A 33 -5.95 -22.65 0.00
C ARG A 33 -5.75 -21.18 0.38
N TRP A 34 -4.92 -20.90 1.38
CA TRP A 34 -4.57 -19.52 1.74
C TRP A 34 -3.79 -18.83 0.62
N LEU A 35 -2.75 -19.48 0.08
CA LEU A 35 -1.97 -18.96 -1.05
C LEU A 35 -2.84 -18.77 -2.31
N GLU A 36 -3.71 -19.72 -2.62
CA GLU A 36 -4.65 -19.58 -3.75
C GLU A 36 -5.60 -18.40 -3.56
N ARG A 37 -6.09 -18.14 -2.33
CA ARG A 37 -6.91 -16.95 -2.07
C ARG A 37 -6.12 -15.67 -2.30
N GLN A 38 -4.88 -15.59 -1.82
CA GLN A 38 -4.02 -14.41 -2.03
C GLN A 38 -3.71 -14.18 -3.52
N LEU A 39 -3.40 -15.23 -4.28
CA LEU A 39 -3.13 -15.13 -5.73
C LEU A 39 -4.34 -14.67 -6.55
N ASN A 40 -5.54 -14.93 -6.05
CA ASN A 40 -6.80 -14.58 -6.71
C ASN A 40 -7.52 -13.43 -6.03
N ASP A 41 -6.86 -12.74 -5.10
CA ASP A 41 -7.41 -11.58 -4.43
C ASP A 41 -7.47 -10.40 -5.41
N PRO A 42 -8.67 -9.87 -5.73
CA PRO A 42 -8.81 -8.77 -6.67
C PRO A 42 -8.06 -7.52 -6.21
N TYR A 43 -7.93 -7.28 -4.90
CA TYR A 43 -7.21 -6.12 -4.38
C TYR A 43 -5.70 -6.27 -4.50
N VAL A 44 -5.16 -7.49 -4.47
CA VAL A 44 -3.72 -7.72 -4.73
C VAL A 44 -3.42 -7.40 -6.20
N ARG A 45 -4.28 -7.85 -7.12
CA ARG A 45 -4.16 -7.54 -8.55
C ARG A 45 -4.30 -6.04 -8.82
N ARG A 46 -5.29 -5.42 -8.19
CA ARG A 46 -5.53 -3.98 -8.28
C ARG A 46 -4.37 -3.16 -7.73
N ALA A 47 -3.84 -3.53 -6.55
CA ALA A 47 -2.66 -2.88 -5.97
C ALA A 47 -1.49 -2.90 -6.93
N LYS A 48 -1.20 -4.06 -7.54
CA LYS A 48 -0.14 -4.19 -8.55
C LYS A 48 -0.41 -3.33 -9.79
N ALA A 49 -1.65 -3.30 -10.28
CA ALA A 49 -2.03 -2.50 -11.44
C ALA A 49 -1.93 -0.99 -11.18
N GLU A 50 -2.25 -0.54 -9.96
CA GLU A 50 -2.19 0.86 -9.53
C GLU A 50 -0.82 1.25 -8.92
N GLY A 51 0.16 0.33 -8.89
CA GLY A 51 1.51 0.62 -8.38
C GLY A 51 1.64 0.66 -6.85
N TYR A 52 0.64 0.19 -6.11
CA TYR A 52 0.73 0.04 -4.66
C TYR A 52 1.47 -1.24 -4.26
N ARG A 53 2.28 -1.14 -3.20
CA ARG A 53 3.08 -2.26 -2.67
C ARG A 53 2.25 -3.35 -1.99
N GLY A 54 1.00 -3.07 -1.63
CA GLY A 54 0.11 -4.06 -1.04
C GLY A 54 -1.35 -3.61 -1.02
N ARG A 55 -2.27 -4.58 -0.89
CA ARG A 55 -3.71 -4.32 -0.81
C ARG A 55 -4.14 -3.47 0.40
N ALA A 56 -3.29 -3.38 1.42
CA ALA A 56 -3.53 -2.56 2.61
C ALA A 56 -3.71 -1.07 2.27
N ALA A 57 -3.10 -0.58 1.17
CA ALA A 57 -3.30 0.79 0.69
C ALA A 57 -4.78 1.16 0.54
N PHE A 58 -5.62 0.22 0.09
CA PHE A 58 -7.05 0.47 -0.07
C PHE A 58 -7.78 0.66 1.26
N LYS A 59 -7.33 0.03 2.35
CA LYS A 59 -7.87 0.28 3.69
C LYS A 59 -7.66 1.76 4.08
N LEU A 60 -6.44 2.27 3.90
CA LEU A 60 -6.12 3.65 4.24
C LEU A 60 -6.85 4.64 3.31
N ILE A 61 -6.96 4.33 2.02
CA ILE A 61 -7.73 5.14 1.07
C ILE A 61 -9.21 5.23 1.49
N GLU A 62 -9.81 4.11 1.89
CA GLU A 62 -11.21 4.08 2.34
C GLU A 62 -11.38 4.81 3.68
N LEU A 63 -10.47 4.62 4.63
CA LEU A 63 -10.48 5.32 5.91
C LEU A 63 -10.35 6.85 5.73
N ASP A 64 -9.35 7.31 4.98
CA ASP A 64 -9.18 8.73 4.70
C ASP A 64 -10.35 9.30 3.87
N GLY A 65 -10.92 8.50 2.97
CA GLY A 65 -12.13 8.86 2.24
C GLY A 65 -13.35 9.11 3.14
N ARG A 66 -13.41 8.47 4.31
CA ARG A 66 -14.51 8.63 5.28
C ARG A 66 -14.23 9.69 6.34
N PHE A 67 -12.98 9.79 6.81
CA PHE A 67 -12.63 10.57 7.99
C PHE A 67 -11.78 11.81 7.68
N HIS A 68 -11.21 11.91 6.47
CA HIS A 68 -10.49 13.09 5.97
C HIS A 68 -9.38 13.59 6.91
N PHE A 69 -8.57 12.68 7.44
CA PHE A 69 -7.51 12.97 8.39
C PHE A 69 -6.14 13.17 7.72
N LEU A 70 -5.94 12.71 6.48
CA LEU A 70 -4.71 12.98 5.72
C LEU A 70 -4.91 14.24 4.87
N ARG A 71 -4.36 15.35 5.33
CA ARG A 71 -4.49 16.66 4.66
C ARG A 71 -3.12 17.20 4.23
N PRO A 72 -3.05 17.99 3.13
CA PRO A 72 -1.82 18.66 2.75
C PRO A 72 -1.20 19.44 3.90
N GLY A 73 0.09 19.25 4.16
CA GLY A 73 0.81 19.87 5.28
C GLY A 73 0.87 19.04 6.56
N ALA A 74 0.09 17.96 6.68
CA ALA A 74 0.09 17.14 7.88
C ALA A 74 1.43 16.39 8.07
N ARG A 75 1.84 16.27 9.33
CA ARG A 75 2.93 15.41 9.80
C ARG A 75 2.36 14.05 10.22
N VAL A 76 2.75 13.01 9.51
CA VAL A 76 2.21 11.64 9.67
C VAL A 76 3.31 10.70 10.09
N VAL A 77 3.02 9.85 11.08
CA VAL A 77 3.86 8.72 11.48
C VAL A 77 3.13 7.40 11.19
N ASP A 78 3.79 6.48 10.50
CA ASP A 78 3.33 5.12 10.21
C ASP A 78 4.17 4.11 10.99
N LEU A 79 3.56 3.43 11.96
CA LEU A 79 4.22 2.43 12.81
C LEU A 79 3.93 1.03 12.29
N GLY A 80 4.97 0.24 12.01
CA GLY A 80 4.82 -1.05 11.32
C GLY A 80 4.60 -0.86 9.82
N CYS A 81 5.35 0.07 9.22
CA CYS A 81 5.09 0.55 7.86
C CYS A 81 5.44 -0.44 6.73
N ALA A 82 6.11 -1.58 6.99
CA ALA A 82 6.46 -2.54 5.95
C ALA A 82 5.20 -3.18 5.31
N PRO A 83 5.11 -3.27 3.97
CA PRO A 83 6.13 -2.99 2.96
C PRO A 83 6.12 -1.56 2.39
N GLY A 84 5.36 -0.63 2.96
CA GLY A 84 5.28 0.78 2.56
C GLY A 84 3.99 1.17 1.82
N GLY A 85 2.97 0.32 1.83
CA GLY A 85 1.71 0.60 1.12
C GLY A 85 0.95 1.80 1.68
N TRP A 86 0.94 1.98 3.00
CA TRP A 86 0.31 3.14 3.65
C TRP A 86 1.14 4.41 3.47
N LEU A 87 2.47 4.32 3.51
CA LEU A 87 3.38 5.42 3.16
C LEU A 87 3.09 6.00 1.77
N GLN A 88 2.91 5.16 0.74
CA GLN A 88 2.58 5.62 -0.62
C GLN A 88 1.29 6.47 -0.65
N VAL A 89 0.27 6.06 0.10
CA VAL A 89 -1.00 6.79 0.19
C VAL A 89 -0.79 8.09 0.96
N ALA A 90 -0.13 8.04 2.12
CA ALA A 90 0.10 9.21 2.96
C ALA A 90 0.88 10.31 2.23
N VAL A 91 1.97 9.97 1.54
CA VAL A 91 2.80 10.91 0.75
C VAL A 91 1.95 11.74 -0.21
N ALA A 92 1.10 11.06 -0.99
CA ALA A 92 0.23 11.72 -1.97
C ALA A 92 -0.85 12.58 -1.29
N ARG A 93 -1.42 12.12 -0.17
CA ARG A 93 -2.49 12.83 0.55
C ARG A 93 -1.97 14.10 1.22
N VAL A 94 -0.83 14.01 1.91
CA VAL A 94 -0.25 15.14 2.65
C VAL A 94 0.62 16.06 1.80
N ASN A 95 0.72 15.79 0.49
CA ASN A 95 1.51 16.59 -0.44
C ASN A 95 3.00 16.63 -0.06
N ALA A 96 3.55 15.51 0.39
CA ALA A 96 4.94 15.46 0.89
C ALA A 96 5.99 15.75 -0.22
N LEU A 97 5.65 15.47 -1.48
CA LEU A 97 6.49 15.79 -2.64
C LEU A 97 6.25 17.21 -3.19
N GLY A 98 5.29 17.97 -2.64
CA GLY A 98 5.00 19.33 -3.10
C GLY A 98 4.37 19.45 -4.50
N GLU A 99 3.86 18.36 -5.06
CA GLU A 99 3.27 18.31 -6.40
C GLU A 99 2.01 19.20 -6.53
N LYS A 100 1.25 19.37 -5.44
CA LYS A 100 0.07 20.23 -5.39
C LYS A 100 0.48 21.68 -5.10
N LYS A 101 0.76 22.44 -6.17
CA LYS A 101 1.11 23.87 -6.08
C LYS A 101 0.07 24.66 -5.28
N GLY A 102 0.53 25.58 -4.44
CA GLY A 102 -0.34 26.41 -3.58
C GLY A 102 -0.95 25.66 -2.39
N ARG A 103 -0.56 24.42 -2.12
CA ARG A 103 -0.93 23.68 -0.90
C ARG A 103 0.31 23.46 -0.02
N PRO A 104 0.14 23.42 1.31
CA PRO A 104 1.24 23.10 2.22
C PRO A 104 1.86 21.73 1.91
N VAL A 105 3.16 21.59 2.18
CA VAL A 105 3.93 20.34 2.05
C VAL A 105 3.94 19.63 3.40
N GLY A 106 3.44 18.40 3.43
CA GLY A 106 3.43 17.57 4.63
C GLY A 106 4.71 16.77 4.82
N ARG A 107 4.75 15.98 5.89
CA ARG A 107 5.88 15.10 6.20
C ARG A 107 5.35 13.71 6.53
N VAL A 108 6.01 12.68 6.01
CA VAL A 108 5.68 11.29 6.29
C VAL A 108 6.90 10.59 6.85
N LEU A 109 6.74 9.97 8.01
CA LEU A 109 7.76 9.20 8.71
C LEU A 109 7.27 7.75 8.88
N GLY A 110 8.01 6.78 8.34
CA GLY A 110 7.75 5.35 8.50
C GLY A 110 8.72 4.72 9.48
N ILE A 111 8.21 3.90 10.40
CA ILE A 111 9.00 3.13 11.37
C ILE A 111 8.64 1.66 11.22
N ASP A 112 9.64 0.79 11.12
CA ASP A 112 9.44 -0.66 11.12
C ASP A 112 10.65 -1.40 11.70
N LEU A 113 10.46 -2.64 12.15
CA LEU A 113 11.56 -3.53 12.53
C LEU A 113 12.29 -4.07 11.29
N GLN A 114 11.58 -4.19 10.18
CA GLN A 114 12.09 -4.69 8.91
C GLN A 114 12.60 -3.53 8.05
N GLU A 115 13.56 -3.83 7.18
CA GLU A 115 13.94 -2.90 6.13
C GLU A 115 12.77 -2.72 5.14
N VAL A 116 12.50 -1.46 4.79
CA VAL A 116 11.45 -1.10 3.86
C VAL A 116 12.09 -0.37 2.68
N GLU A 117 11.79 -0.85 1.47
CA GLU A 117 12.23 -0.20 0.24
C GLU A 117 11.89 1.31 0.25
N PRO A 118 12.78 2.21 -0.19
CA PRO A 118 12.53 3.65 -0.13
C PRO A 118 11.24 4.07 -0.84
N VAL A 119 10.42 4.90 -0.19
CA VAL A 119 9.23 5.52 -0.80
C VAL A 119 9.50 7.01 -0.99
N PRO A 120 9.50 7.54 -2.23
CA PRO A 120 9.73 8.96 -2.47
C PRO A 120 8.78 9.83 -1.64
N GLY A 121 9.32 10.83 -0.93
CA GLY A 121 8.53 11.73 -0.07
C GLY A 121 8.25 11.20 1.33
N ALA A 122 8.69 9.99 1.67
CA ALA A 122 8.67 9.47 3.03
C ALA A 122 10.10 9.31 3.57
N GLU A 123 10.31 9.69 4.82
CA GLU A 123 11.49 9.34 5.60
C GLU A 123 11.21 8.02 6.31
N ILE A 124 12.12 7.03 6.21
CA ILE A 124 11.86 5.69 6.75
C ILE A 124 13.06 5.25 7.59
N HIS A 125 12.79 4.76 8.80
CA HIS A 125 13.81 4.26 9.71
C HIS A 125 13.49 2.85 10.17
N GLN A 126 14.51 1.98 10.10
CA GLN A 126 14.45 0.67 10.74
C GLN A 126 14.74 0.84 12.24
N LEU A 127 13.73 0.65 13.07
CA LEU A 127 13.81 0.89 14.51
C LEU A 127 12.80 0.00 15.24
N ASP A 128 13.25 -0.59 16.35
CA ASP A 128 12.32 -1.13 17.35
C ASP A 128 11.67 0.02 18.11
N PHE A 129 10.40 0.26 17.83
CA PHE A 129 9.62 1.33 18.46
C PHE A 129 9.46 1.13 19.97
N LEU A 130 9.65 -0.09 20.49
CA LEU A 130 9.60 -0.38 21.93
C LEU A 130 10.95 -0.22 22.63
N SER A 131 12.02 0.04 21.87
CA SER A 131 13.35 0.26 22.45
C SER A 131 13.44 1.59 23.22
N GLU A 132 14.29 1.62 24.24
CA GLU A 132 14.51 2.80 25.04
C GLU A 132 14.99 3.98 24.17
N GLY A 133 14.33 5.14 24.31
CA GLY A 133 14.61 6.35 23.54
C GLY A 133 14.13 6.34 22.09
N ALA A 134 13.38 5.31 21.66
CA ALA A 134 12.79 5.26 20.32
C ALA A 134 11.82 6.43 20.07
N ASP A 135 11.01 6.78 21.07
CA ASP A 135 10.03 7.86 20.98
C ASP A 135 10.69 9.23 20.78
N GLU A 136 11.79 9.52 21.48
CA GLU A 136 12.56 10.75 21.32
C GLU A 136 13.19 10.85 19.92
N LYS A 137 13.72 9.74 19.39
CA LYS A 137 14.21 9.68 18.00
C LYS A 137 13.10 10.00 17.00
N VAL A 138 11.94 9.34 17.14
CA VAL A 138 10.78 9.53 16.25
C VAL A 138 10.28 10.97 16.30
N LYS A 139 10.16 11.56 17.50
CA LYS A 139 9.78 12.99 17.66
C LYS A 139 10.81 13.91 17.00
N GLY A 140 12.10 13.63 17.17
CA GLY A 140 13.20 14.37 16.56
C GLY A 140 13.16 14.35 15.03
N TRP A 141 13.02 13.15 14.44
CA TRP A 141 12.91 12.99 12.99
C TRP A 141 11.67 13.67 12.42
N LEU A 142 10.52 13.56 13.09
CA LEU A 142 9.29 14.18 12.63
C LEU A 142 9.38 15.72 12.59
N GLY A 143 10.15 16.32 13.51
CA GLY A 143 10.38 17.76 13.54
C GLY A 143 9.13 18.56 13.95
N GLY A 144 8.34 18.02 14.87
CA GLY A 144 7.13 18.65 15.40
C GLY A 144 6.12 17.64 15.93
N ARG A 145 5.00 18.13 16.46
CA ARG A 145 3.88 17.29 16.88
C ARG A 145 3.31 16.53 15.68
N ALA A 146 3.06 15.22 15.85
CA ALA A 146 2.33 14.44 14.88
C ALA A 146 0.87 14.94 14.78
N ASP A 147 0.40 15.11 13.55
CA ASP A 147 -1.01 15.38 13.27
C ASP A 147 -1.78 14.05 13.18
N VAL A 148 -1.12 13.01 12.66
CA VAL A 148 -1.67 11.65 12.51
C VAL A 148 -0.61 10.62 12.90
N VAL A 149 -1.03 9.62 13.67
CA VAL A 149 -0.26 8.38 13.90
C VAL A 149 -1.11 7.22 13.41
N MET A 150 -0.55 6.34 12.59
CA MET A 150 -1.24 5.21 11.96
C MET A 150 -0.43 3.91 12.10
N SER A 151 -1.10 2.77 12.08
CA SER A 151 -0.52 1.42 12.19
C SER A 151 -1.51 0.38 11.64
N ASP A 152 -1.03 -0.62 10.86
CA ASP A 152 -1.80 -1.76 10.30
C ASP A 152 -1.19 -3.11 10.70
#